data_AF-A0A0C9ZZZ3-F1
#
_entry.id   AF-A0A0C9ZZZ3-F1
#
_cell.length_a   1.000
_cell.length_b   1.000
_cell.length_c   1.000
_cell.angle_alpha   90.00
_cell.angle_beta   90.00
_cell.angle_gamma   90.00
#
_symmetry.space_group_name_H-M   'P 1'
#
loop_
_entity.id
_entity.type
_entity.pdbx_description
1 polymer ?
#
loop_
_entity_poly.entity_id
_entity_poly.type
_entity_poly.pdbx_seq_one_letter_code
_entity_poly.pdbx_strand_id
1 'polypeptide(L)'
;LTLGLRRIPVGFHVAVKADGAEFRTSNKAVHVDQAVIEWNECILLPCEPYSIIRVSVYASFELGPMLCHGELLRRFEISVGELLDRSEKSHCQYCLSK
;
A
#
# COMPACT_ATOMS: atom_id res chain seq x y z
N LEU A 1 -30.07 -8.57 10.41
CA LEU A 1 -28.94 -8.97 11.28
C LEU A 1 -28.08 -9.99 10.54
N THR A 2 -27.14 -9.57 9.69
CA THR A 2 -26.13 -10.47 9.11
C THR A 2 -24.94 -10.55 10.04
N LEU A 3 -25.02 -11.49 10.98
CA LEU A 3 -23.90 -11.90 11.81
C LEU A 3 -22.78 -12.49 10.92
N GLY A 4 -21.62 -11.85 10.89
CA GLY A 4 -20.34 -12.54 11.05
C GLY A 4 -19.73 -13.33 9.88
N LEU A 5 -20.17 -13.20 8.64
CA LEU A 5 -19.36 -13.69 7.51
C LEU A 5 -18.23 -12.68 7.23
N ARG A 6 -17.00 -12.99 7.68
CA ARG A 6 -15.79 -12.28 7.22
C ARG A 6 -15.77 -12.38 5.70
N ARG A 7 -16.01 -11.27 5.01
CA ARG A 7 -15.87 -11.19 3.56
C ARG A 7 -14.41 -11.46 3.23
N ILE A 8 -14.17 -12.38 2.31
CA ILE A 8 -12.83 -12.72 1.85
C ILE A 8 -12.48 -11.73 0.74
N PRO A 9 -11.42 -10.91 0.88
CA PRO A 9 -10.94 -10.07 -0.21
C PRO A 9 -10.51 -10.92 -1.38
N VAL A 10 -10.89 -10.52 -2.59
CA VAL A 10 -10.47 -11.17 -3.85
C VAL A 10 -9.17 -10.59 -4.37
N GLY A 11 -8.76 -9.45 -3.84
CA GLY A 11 -7.51 -8.79 -4.15
C GLY A 11 -7.23 -7.63 -3.20
N PHE A 12 -6.04 -7.05 -3.35
CA PHE A 12 -5.69 -5.80 -2.70
C PHE A 12 -5.09 -4.82 -3.71
N HIS A 13 -5.21 -3.53 -3.41
CA HIS A 13 -4.47 -2.48 -4.10
C HIS A 13 -3.98 -1.42 -3.11
N VAL A 14 -2.97 -0.65 -3.52
CA VAL A 14 -2.41 0.45 -2.75
C VAL A 14 -2.65 1.76 -3.51
N ALA A 15 -3.13 2.78 -2.80
CA ALA A 15 -3.16 4.14 -3.29
C ALA A 15 -2.12 4.98 -2.55
N VAL A 16 -1.31 5.73 -3.29
CA VAL A 16 -0.30 6.64 -2.78
C VAL A 16 -0.68 8.04 -3.23
N LYS A 17 -0.86 8.94 -2.26
CA LYS A 17 -1.21 10.34 -2.52
C LYS A 17 -0.12 11.26 -1.99
N ALA A 18 0.35 12.17 -2.83
CA ALA A 18 1.32 13.20 -2.48
C ALA A 18 1.04 14.47 -3.29
N ASP A 19 1.08 15.64 -2.65
CA ASP A 19 0.92 16.96 -3.30
C ASP A 19 -0.29 17.08 -4.24
N GLY A 20 -1.40 16.44 -3.86
CA GLY A 20 -2.64 16.46 -4.62
C GLY A 20 -2.74 15.39 -5.73
N ALA A 21 -1.61 14.79 -6.15
CA ALA A 21 -1.59 13.67 -7.08
C ALA A 21 -1.87 12.34 -6.36
N GLU A 22 -2.65 11.46 -6.99
CA GLU A 22 -2.92 10.10 -6.52
C GLU A 22 -2.42 9.09 -7.56
N PHE A 23 -1.55 8.18 -7.11
CA PHE A 23 -1.17 6.98 -7.85
C PHE A 23 -1.86 5.78 -7.23
N ARG A 24 -2.28 4.83 -8.07
CA ARG A 24 -2.90 3.58 -7.63
C ARG A 24 -2.25 2.40 -8.33
N THR A 25 -1.93 1.37 -7.56
CA THR A 25 -1.40 0.12 -8.11
C THR A 25 -2.48 -0.69 -8.81
N SER A 26 -2.06 -1.68 -9.61
CA SER A 26 -2.97 -2.75 -10.02
C SER A 26 -3.57 -3.48 -8.81
N ASN A 27 -4.77 -4.04 -8.99
CA ASN A 27 -5.36 -4.94 -7.99
C ASN A 27 -4.71 -6.31 -8.12
N LYS A 28 -4.02 -6.78 -7.08
CA LYS A 28 -3.42 -8.12 -7.06
C LYS A 28 -4.32 -9.09 -6.32
N ALA A 29 -4.65 -10.19 -6.99
CA ALA A 29 -5.47 -11.26 -6.43
C ALA A 29 -4.75 -11.96 -5.27
N VAL A 30 -5.53 -12.44 -4.32
CA VAL A 30 -5.02 -13.14 -3.14
C VAL A 30 -5.11 -14.64 -3.38
N HIS A 31 -4.02 -15.35 -3.14
CA HIS A 31 -4.02 -16.79 -3.01
C HIS A 31 -3.95 -17.15 -1.53
N VAL A 32 -4.64 -18.23 -1.13
CA VAL A 32 -4.76 -18.66 0.28
C VAL A 32 -3.39 -18.91 0.92
N ASP A 33 -2.40 -19.30 0.13
CA ASP A 33 -1.05 -19.63 0.59
C ASP A 33 -0.08 -18.43 0.56
N GLN A 34 -0.56 -17.24 0.18
CA GLN A 34 0.27 -16.06 0.01
C GLN A 34 0.19 -15.13 1.22
N ALA A 35 1.21 -15.17 2.07
CA ALA A 35 1.30 -14.30 3.25
C ALA A 35 1.71 -12.85 2.92
N VAL A 36 2.41 -12.65 1.80
CA VAL A 36 2.94 -11.34 1.37
C VAL A 36 2.59 -11.07 -0.09
N ILE A 37 2.10 -9.86 -0.36
CA ILE A 37 1.79 -9.38 -1.71
C ILE A 37 2.79 -8.32 -2.09
N GLU A 38 3.48 -8.55 -3.20
CA GLU A 38 4.41 -7.60 -3.80
C GLU A 38 3.81 -7.07 -5.09
N TRP A 39 3.65 -5.75 -5.22
CA TRP A 39 3.12 -5.15 -6.44
C TRP A 39 4.16 -5.06 -7.56
N ASN A 40 5.42 -4.75 -7.21
CA ASN A 40 6.52 -4.51 -8.16
C ASN A 40 6.22 -3.38 -9.15
N GLU A 41 5.49 -2.35 -8.69
CA GLU A 41 5.16 -1.15 -9.45
C GLU A 41 5.95 0.05 -8.89
N CYS A 42 6.50 0.86 -9.79
CA CYS A 42 7.23 2.07 -9.43
C CYS A 42 6.28 3.25 -9.25
N ILE A 43 6.49 4.03 -8.19
CA ILE A 43 5.69 5.22 -7.89
C ILE A 43 6.65 6.40 -7.84
N LEU A 44 6.34 7.45 -8.61
CA LEU A 44 7.07 8.70 -8.55
C LEU A 44 6.57 9.51 -7.36
N LEU A 45 7.50 9.94 -6.50
CA LEU A 45 7.23 10.77 -5.33
C LEU A 45 7.75 12.18 -5.58
N PRO A 46 7.19 13.20 -4.91
CA PRO A 46 7.78 14.54 -4.89
C PRO A 46 9.23 14.50 -4.42
N CYS A 47 10.06 15.41 -4.94
CA CYS A 47 11.47 15.49 -4.55
C CYS A 47 11.66 16.25 -3.23
N GLU A 48 10.65 17.00 -2.79
CA GLU A 48 10.67 17.78 -1.56
C GLU A 48 10.65 16.85 -0.33
N PRO A 49 11.69 16.87 0.53
CA PRO A 49 11.81 15.94 1.66
C PRO A 49 10.71 16.13 2.72
N TYR A 50 10.09 17.31 2.78
CA TYR A 50 9.01 17.63 3.70
C TYR A 50 7.63 17.25 3.16
N SER A 51 7.51 16.86 1.88
CA SER A 51 6.22 16.43 1.32
C SER A 51 5.73 15.19 2.05
N ILE A 52 4.47 15.23 2.48
CA ILE A 52 3.82 14.13 3.17
C ILE A 52 3.18 13.20 2.14
N ILE A 53 3.58 11.94 2.20
CA ILE A 53 3.02 10.87 1.40
C ILE A 53 1.99 10.15 2.25
N ARG A 54 0.76 10.04 1.73
CA ARG A 54 -0.30 9.22 2.31
C ARG A 54 -0.41 7.91 1.55
N VAL A 55 -0.20 6.80 2.25
CA VAL A 55 -0.34 5.45 1.70
C VAL A 55 -1.59 4.81 2.28
N SER A 56 -2.44 4.26 1.41
CA SER A 56 -3.71 3.63 1.77
C SER A 56 -3.80 2.24 1.13
N VAL A 57 -4.10 1.21 1.93
CA VAL A 57 -4.25 -0.18 1.49
C VAL A 57 -5.72 -0.54 1.48
N TYR A 58 -6.18 -1.09 0.36
CA TYR A 58 -7.58 -1.43 0.14
C TYR A 58 -7.77 -2.92 -0.13
N ALA A 59 -8.80 -3.53 0.46
CA ALA A 59 -9.33 -4.83 0.09
C ALA A 59 -10.36 -4.70 -1.04
N SER A 60 -10.15 -5.41 -2.13
CA SER A 60 -11.10 -5.51 -3.23
C SER A 60 -12.02 -6.72 -3.00
N PHE A 61 -13.30 -6.60 -3.37
CA PHE A 61 -14.31 -7.66 -3.25
C PHE A 61 -15.07 -7.84 -4.58
N GLU A 62 -15.45 -9.08 -4.90
CA GLU A 62 -16.19 -9.44 -6.12
C GLU A 62 -17.65 -8.92 -6.16
N LEU A 63 -18.21 -8.48 -5.04
CA LEU A 63 -19.64 -8.19 -4.92
C LEU A 63 -19.98 -6.69 -5.05
N GLY A 64 -20.64 -6.35 -6.16
CA GLY A 64 -21.49 -5.15 -6.30
C GLY A 64 -20.79 -3.87 -6.83
N PRO A 65 -21.47 -2.70 -6.80
CA PRO A 65 -20.98 -1.42 -7.35
C PRO A 65 -19.70 -0.86 -6.70
N MET A 66 -19.06 -1.61 -5.80
CA MET A 66 -17.74 -1.33 -5.23
C MET A 66 -16.58 -1.82 -6.12
N LEU A 67 -16.89 -2.39 -7.30
CA LEU A 67 -15.94 -2.56 -8.39
C LEU A 67 -15.16 -1.25 -8.55
N CYS A 68 -13.85 -1.30 -8.33
CA CYS A 68 -12.88 -0.20 -8.43
C CYS A 68 -12.56 0.64 -7.18
N HIS A 69 -13.23 0.49 -6.03
CA HIS A 69 -12.93 1.32 -4.84
C HIS A 69 -12.44 0.53 -3.62
N GLY A 70 -12.87 -0.72 -3.46
CA GLY A 70 -12.46 -1.55 -2.33
C GLY A 70 -12.83 -0.96 -0.96
N GLU A 71 -12.47 -1.65 0.11
CA GLU A 71 -12.59 -1.21 1.49
C GLU A 71 -11.22 -0.80 2.02
N LEU A 72 -11.11 0.39 2.60
CA LEU A 72 -9.86 0.86 3.21
C LEU A 72 -9.55 0.02 4.45
N LEU A 73 -8.45 -0.72 4.42
CA LEU A 73 -7.99 -1.52 5.54
C LEU A 73 -7.06 -0.74 6.47
N ARG A 74 -6.18 0.05 5.86
CA ARG A 74 -5.14 0.79 6.58
C ARG A 74 -4.73 2.03 5.83
N ARG A 75 -4.42 3.07 6.58
CA ARG A 75 -3.80 4.30 6.10
C ARG A 75 -2.65 4.68 7.00
N PHE A 76 -1.58 5.16 6.41
CA PHE A 76 -0.47 5.78 7.13
C PHE A 76 0.09 6.96 6.33
N GLU A 77 0.80 7.82 7.05
CA GLU A 77 1.45 9.00 6.50
C GLU A 77 2.93 8.95 6.86
N ILE A 78 3.78 9.36 5.93
CA ILE A 78 5.23 9.42 6.09
C ILE A 78 5.77 10.57 5.22
N SER A 79 6.75 11.31 5.71
CA SER A 79 7.43 12.30 4.86
C SER A 79 8.38 11.61 3.88
N VAL A 80 8.64 12.23 2.72
CA VAL A 80 9.66 11.76 1.77
C VAL A 80 11.01 11.60 2.46
N GLY A 81 11.41 12.57 3.29
CA GLY A 81 12.66 12.53 4.06
C GLY A 81 12.73 11.33 5.00
N GLU A 82 11.68 11.06 5.78
CA GLU A 82 11.64 9.88 6.64
C GLU A 82 11.70 8.56 5.86
N LEU A 83 11.08 8.51 4.67
CA LEU A 83 11.13 7.33 3.81
C LEU A 83 12.55 7.06 3.31
N LEU A 84 13.27 8.12 2.89
CA LEU A 84 14.67 8.04 2.46
C LEU A 84 15.60 7.64 3.61
N ASP A 85 15.46 8.26 4.79
CA ASP A 85 16.25 7.93 5.98
C ASP A 85 16.11 6.45 6.38
N ARG A 86 14.90 5.88 6.23
CA ARG A 86 14.64 4.46 6.51
C ARG A 86 15.25 3.55 5.44
N SER A 87 15.25 3.98 4.18
CA SER A 87 15.91 3.26 3.09
C SER A 87 17.41 3.12 3.34
N GLU A 88 18.10 4.21 3.68
CA GLU A 88 19.54 4.20 3.93
C GLU A 88 19.93 3.33 5.14
N LYS A 89 19.12 3.38 6.21
CA LYS A 89 19.29 2.51 7.39
C LYS A 89 19.05 1.03 7.06
N SER A 90 18.19 0.73 6.10
CA SER A 90 17.97 -0.64 5.62
C SER A 90 19.21 -1.19 4.90
N HIS A 91 19.96 -0.35 4.18
CA HIS A 91 21.26 -0.71 3.61
C HIS A 91 22.35 -0.87 4.68
N CYS A 92 22.33 -0.08 5.75
CA CYS A 92 23.28 -0.22 6.86
C CYS A 92 23.08 -1.50 7.69
N GLN A 93 21.87 -2.09 7.73
CA GLN A 93 21.64 -3.39 8.39
C GLN A 93 22.30 -4.57 7.66
N TYR A 94 22.48 -4.50 6.33
CA TYR A 94 23.24 -5.50 5.58
C TYR A 94 24.77 -5.32 5.70
N CYS A 95 25.24 -4.12 6.04
CA CYS A 95 26.67 -3.87 6.25
C CYS A 95 27.17 -4.24 7.65
N LEU A 96 26.28 -4.47 8.62
CA LEU A 96 26.61 -4.88 9.99
C LEU A 96 26.55 -6.41 10.19
N SER A 97 26.34 -7.19 9.11
CA SER A 97 26.31 -8.66 9.13
C SER A 97 27.41 -9.33 8.30
N LYS A 98 28.55 -8.64 8.08
CA LYS A 98 29.77 -9.24 7.52
C LYS A 98 30.99 -8.99 8.39
#